data_AF-A0A397S0D7-F1
#
_entry.id   AF-A0A397S0D7-F1
#
_cell.length_a   1.000
_cell.length_b   1.000
_cell.length_c   1.000
_cell.angle_alpha   90.00
_cell.angle_beta   90.00
_cell.angle_gamma   90.00
#
_symmetry.space_group_name_H-M   'P 1'
#
loop_
_entity.id
_entity.type
_entity.pdbx_description
1 polymer ?
#
loop_
_entity_poly.entity_id
_entity_poly.type
_entity_poly.pdbx_seq_one_letter_code
_entity_poly.pdbx_strand_id
1 'polypeptide(L)'
;MTPDKWSNFSSLLEMEASSLHFEVFPITNQGHLNFAWDRIRDSIKASAISHIDNHLSSTEQKREILPKSISSLSNHIKSLNSLRNLLRPSKFPSNFDLLSSNYRSVNNNNWIYYRTRIKYILQEFNLPNNFIGPKHISFSNISIIRSNIDELRKLLLAKYDSLYKSYDDERIKKFVQARCENFKDNQRLMLDSLLDCKKCSIVIDRLIIKDNNTSRLITTPKEIKEKVNEHFQNCPSSVSGDKDIPPEWASFY
;
A
#
# COMPACT_ATOMS: atom_id res chain seq x y z
N MET A 1 26.41 9.51 -7.21
CA MET A 1 25.95 10.37 -8.31
C MET A 1 27.17 10.94 -9.01
N THR A 2 27.31 10.73 -10.32
CA THR A 2 28.50 11.18 -11.08
C THR A 2 28.30 12.60 -11.63
N PRO A 3 29.36 13.41 -11.80
CA PRO A 3 29.27 14.75 -12.38
C PRO A 3 28.57 14.78 -13.74
N ASP A 4 28.83 13.78 -14.58
CA ASP A 4 28.27 13.68 -15.94
C ASP A 4 26.74 13.55 -15.94
N LYS A 5 26.17 12.82 -14.98
CA LYS A 5 24.71 12.70 -14.83
C LYS A 5 24.06 14.03 -14.49
N TRP A 6 24.77 14.88 -13.75
CA TRP A 6 24.28 16.20 -13.37
C TRP A 6 24.34 17.21 -14.50
N SER A 7 25.41 17.18 -15.29
CA SER A 7 25.49 17.95 -16.53
C SER A 7 24.37 17.56 -17.51
N ASN A 8 24.14 16.26 -17.70
CA ASN A 8 23.07 15.78 -18.59
C ASN A 8 21.67 16.18 -18.11
N PHE A 9 21.41 16.11 -16.80
CA PHE A 9 20.16 16.60 -16.21
C PHE A 9 19.95 18.10 -16.46
N SER A 10 20.98 18.92 -16.22
CA SER A 10 20.89 20.38 -16.41
C SER A 10 20.62 20.74 -17.86
N SER A 11 21.35 20.12 -18.79
CA SER A 11 21.19 20.39 -20.23
C SER A 11 19.82 19.99 -20.77
N LEU A 12 19.25 18.87 -20.31
CA LEU A 12 17.92 18.44 -20.72
C LEU A 12 16.83 19.36 -20.15
N LEU A 13 16.98 19.75 -18.87
CA LEU A 13 16.05 20.68 -18.22
C LEU A 13 16.06 22.06 -18.88
N GLU A 14 17.23 22.57 -19.25
CA GLU A 14 17.36 23.86 -19.96
C GLU A 14 16.71 23.82 -21.36
N MET A 15 16.86 22.69 -22.06
CA MET A 15 16.21 22.47 -23.36
C MET A 15 14.68 22.43 -23.22
N GLU A 16 14.16 21.69 -22.24
CA GLU A 16 12.71 21.63 -21.97
C GLU A 16 12.17 22.98 -21.50
N ALA A 17 12.88 23.70 -20.63
CA ALA A 17 12.51 25.03 -20.16
C ALA A 17 12.43 26.04 -21.32
N SER A 18 13.37 25.97 -22.25
CA SER A 18 13.39 26.79 -23.47
C SER A 18 12.20 26.50 -24.39
N SER A 19 11.77 25.23 -24.46
CA SER A 19 10.61 24.82 -25.28
C SER A 19 9.25 25.24 -24.71
N LEU A 20 9.17 25.53 -23.41
CA LEU A 20 7.92 25.78 -22.71
C LEU A 20 7.36 27.20 -22.94
N HIS A 21 8.11 28.10 -23.60
CA HIS A 21 7.67 29.44 -24.05
C HIS A 21 6.77 30.17 -23.05
N PHE A 22 7.17 30.21 -21.77
CA PHE A 22 6.39 30.83 -20.69
C PHE A 22 6.15 32.35 -20.90
N GLU A 23 6.98 32.99 -21.72
CA GLU A 23 6.87 34.41 -22.06
C GLU A 23 5.58 34.76 -22.85
N VAL A 24 4.94 33.76 -23.48
CA VAL A 24 3.74 33.95 -24.31
C VAL A 24 2.44 33.65 -23.54
N PHE A 25 2.52 33.17 -22.29
CA PHE A 25 1.36 32.69 -21.54
C PHE A 25 0.92 33.68 -20.44
N PRO A 26 -0.07 34.56 -20.68
CA PRO A 26 -0.54 35.48 -19.65
C PRO A 26 -1.27 34.72 -18.53
N ILE A 27 -0.72 34.79 -17.32
CA ILE A 27 -1.31 34.19 -16.13
C ILE A 27 -2.39 35.14 -15.61
N THR A 28 -3.64 34.89 -15.99
CA THR A 28 -4.80 35.73 -15.64
C THR A 28 -5.69 35.12 -14.55
N ASN A 29 -5.52 33.83 -14.24
CA ASN A 29 -6.26 33.14 -13.20
C ASN A 29 -5.43 32.03 -12.53
N GLN A 30 -5.92 31.51 -11.41
CA GLN A 30 -5.27 30.44 -10.65
C GLN A 30 -5.13 29.13 -11.44
N GLY A 31 -6.04 28.85 -12.36
CA GLY A 31 -5.95 27.69 -13.24
C GLY A 31 -4.72 27.73 -14.15
N HIS A 32 -4.42 28.90 -14.72
CA HIS A 32 -3.25 29.11 -15.57
C HIS A 32 -1.95 28.99 -14.76
N LEU A 33 -1.94 29.50 -13.53
CA LEU A 33 -0.82 29.35 -12.61
C LEU A 33 -0.56 27.86 -12.29
N ASN A 34 -1.60 27.12 -11.93
CA ASN A 34 -1.48 25.70 -11.64
C ASN A 34 -1.00 24.90 -12.86
N PHE A 35 -1.53 25.22 -14.05
CA PHE A 35 -1.10 24.59 -15.28
C PHE A 35 0.38 24.85 -15.60
N ALA A 36 0.84 26.10 -15.47
CA ALA A 36 2.25 26.44 -15.66
C ALA A 36 3.15 25.72 -14.64
N TRP A 37 2.72 25.69 -13.38
CA TRP A 37 3.43 24.98 -12.32
C TRP A 37 3.49 23.46 -12.57
N ASP A 38 2.39 22.85 -12.98
CA ASP A 38 2.33 21.43 -13.31
C ASP A 38 3.31 21.11 -14.44
N ARG A 39 3.40 21.97 -15.47
CA ARG A 39 4.36 21.81 -16.57
C ARG A 39 5.81 21.88 -16.14
N ILE A 40 6.17 22.87 -15.31
CA ILE A 40 7.53 22.99 -14.74
C ILE A 40 7.85 21.75 -13.91
N ARG A 41 6.93 21.37 -13.02
CA ARG A 41 7.09 20.21 -12.14
C ARG A 41 7.28 18.93 -12.93
N ASP A 42 6.49 18.72 -13.98
CA ASP A 42 6.51 17.49 -14.75
C ASP A 42 7.78 17.40 -15.61
N SER A 43 8.28 18.52 -16.14
CA SER A 43 9.59 18.62 -16.81
C SER A 43 10.75 18.29 -15.86
N ILE A 44 10.76 18.89 -14.66
CA ILE A 44 11.76 18.59 -13.62
C ILE A 44 11.72 17.11 -13.24
N LYS A 45 10.52 16.55 -13.04
CA LYS A 45 10.35 15.14 -12.70
C LYS A 45 10.82 14.22 -13.83
N ALA A 46 10.47 14.51 -15.09
CA ALA A 46 10.87 13.70 -16.24
C ALA A 46 12.40 13.68 -16.40
N SER A 47 13.02 14.85 -16.36
CA SER A 47 14.48 15.02 -16.39
C SER A 47 15.17 14.31 -15.20
N ALA A 48 14.58 14.40 -14.01
CA ALA A 48 15.10 13.74 -12.82
C ALA A 48 15.00 12.22 -12.93
N ILE A 49 13.90 11.68 -13.48
CA ILE A 49 13.70 10.24 -13.67
C ILE A 49 14.71 9.65 -14.66
N SER A 50 15.09 10.38 -15.70
CA SER A 50 16.00 9.88 -16.72
C SER A 50 17.48 9.91 -16.31
N HIS A 51 17.89 10.90 -15.51
CA HIS A 51 19.32 11.16 -15.27
C HIS A 51 19.76 11.10 -13.80
N ILE A 52 18.83 11.22 -12.85
CA ILE A 52 19.13 11.07 -11.42
C ILE A 52 18.90 9.61 -11.02
N ASP A 53 19.83 9.08 -10.23
CA ASP A 53 19.68 7.75 -9.63
C ASP A 53 18.53 7.76 -8.62
N ASN A 54 17.31 7.49 -9.11
CA ASN A 54 16.12 7.38 -8.28
C ASN A 54 16.04 5.96 -7.72
N HIS A 55 16.25 5.82 -6.43
CA HIS A 55 15.83 4.62 -5.73
C HIS A 55 14.31 4.72 -5.54
N LEU A 56 13.55 3.82 -6.17
CA LEU A 56 12.15 3.63 -5.82
C LEU A 56 12.11 3.05 -4.41
N SER A 57 12.09 3.92 -3.41
CA SER A 57 11.69 3.53 -2.06
C SER A 57 10.25 3.06 -2.17
N SER A 58 10.04 1.74 -2.06
CA SER A 58 8.69 1.20 -1.99
C SER A 58 8.01 1.81 -0.77
N THR A 59 7.04 2.69 -1.02
CA THR A 59 6.12 3.19 0.01
C THR A 59 5.09 2.14 0.40
N GLU A 60 5.06 0.99 -0.31
CA GLU A 60 4.32 -0.17 0.14
C GLU A 60 5.02 -0.71 1.38
N GLN A 61 4.43 -0.41 2.55
CA GLN A 61 4.49 -1.35 3.67
C GLN A 61 4.34 -2.74 3.07
N LYS A 62 5.35 -3.62 3.23
CA LYS A 62 5.33 -4.98 2.69
C LYS A 62 3.98 -5.59 3.07
N ARG A 63 3.03 -5.58 2.13
CA ARG A 63 1.70 -6.12 2.38
C ARG A 63 1.91 -7.60 2.64
N GLU A 64 1.37 -8.09 3.74
CA GLU A 64 1.45 -9.51 4.04
C GLU A 64 0.90 -10.29 2.84
N ILE A 65 1.75 -11.14 2.25
CA ILE A 65 1.38 -11.93 1.07
C ILE A 65 0.46 -13.04 1.56
N LEU A 66 -0.84 -12.78 1.53
CA LEU A 66 -1.85 -13.78 1.79
C LEU A 66 -1.73 -14.92 0.77
N PRO A 67 -2.05 -16.17 1.16
CA PRO A 67 -2.17 -17.28 0.24
C PRO A 67 -3.06 -16.93 -0.96
N LYS A 68 -2.70 -17.42 -2.14
CA LYS A 68 -3.44 -17.16 -3.39
C LYS A 68 -4.93 -17.50 -3.27
N SER A 69 -5.27 -18.57 -2.53
CA SER A 69 -6.65 -18.98 -2.27
C SER A 69 -7.47 -17.94 -1.49
N ILE A 70 -6.90 -17.38 -0.41
CA ILE A 70 -7.53 -16.33 0.41
C ILE A 70 -7.65 -15.02 -0.38
N SER A 71 -6.61 -14.67 -1.14
CA SER A 71 -6.63 -13.49 -2.01
C SER A 71 -7.67 -13.61 -3.12
N SER A 72 -7.78 -14.79 -3.76
CA SER A 72 -8.81 -15.11 -4.76
C SER A 72 -10.20 -14.89 -4.17
N LEU A 73 -10.50 -15.51 -3.02
CA LEU A 73 -11.78 -15.36 -2.31
C LEU A 73 -12.13 -13.90 -2.00
N SER A 74 -11.16 -13.13 -1.49
CA SER A 74 -11.35 -11.70 -1.24
C SER A 74 -11.73 -10.94 -2.51
N ASN A 75 -11.10 -11.26 -3.64
CA ASN A 75 -11.40 -10.63 -4.93
C ASN A 75 -12.79 -11.03 -5.45
N HIS A 76 -13.23 -12.27 -5.24
CA HIS A 76 -14.60 -12.69 -5.57
C HIS A 76 -15.64 -11.97 -4.70
N ILE A 77 -15.39 -11.81 -3.41
CA ILE A 77 -16.30 -11.07 -2.51
C ILE A 77 -16.40 -9.60 -2.95
N LYS A 78 -15.27 -8.98 -3.34
CA LYS A 78 -15.24 -7.61 -3.89
C LYS A 78 -16.06 -7.51 -5.17
N SER A 79 -15.92 -8.45 -6.10
CA SER A 79 -16.68 -8.43 -7.36
C SER A 79 -18.19 -8.60 -7.13
N LEU A 80 -18.60 -9.44 -6.17
CA LEU A 80 -20.00 -9.56 -5.75
C LEU A 80 -20.53 -8.28 -5.10
N ASN A 81 -19.73 -7.58 -4.29
CA ASN A 81 -20.12 -6.29 -3.71
C ASN A 81 -20.32 -5.22 -4.79
N SER A 82 -19.43 -5.18 -5.78
CA SER A 82 -19.59 -4.30 -6.95
C SER A 82 -20.88 -4.60 -7.71
N LEU A 83 -21.18 -5.88 -7.96
CA LEU A 83 -22.43 -6.30 -8.60
C LEU A 83 -23.67 -5.91 -7.77
N ARG A 84 -23.63 -6.14 -6.45
CA ARG A 84 -24.72 -5.75 -5.54
C ARG A 84 -25.00 -4.25 -5.56
N ASN A 85 -23.96 -3.43 -5.70
CA ASN A 85 -24.05 -1.97 -5.82
C ASN A 85 -24.57 -1.51 -7.19
N LEU A 86 -24.36 -2.30 -8.25
CA LEU A 86 -24.97 -2.07 -9.56
C LEU A 86 -26.47 -2.38 -9.53
N LEU A 87 -26.85 -3.44 -8.82
CA LEU A 87 -28.24 -3.86 -8.66
C LEU A 87 -29.02 -3.04 -7.61
N ARG A 88 -28.53 -1.86 -7.19
CA ARG A 88 -29.18 -1.06 -6.14
C ARG A 88 -30.49 -0.47 -6.66
N PRO A 89 -31.63 -0.61 -5.97
CA PRO A 89 -32.93 -0.13 -6.43
C PRO A 89 -32.96 1.36 -6.80
N SER A 90 -32.17 2.20 -6.11
CA SER A 90 -32.02 3.63 -6.42
C SER A 90 -31.45 3.93 -7.81
N LYS A 91 -30.80 2.95 -8.46
CA LYS A 91 -30.30 3.05 -9.84
C LYS A 91 -31.31 2.54 -10.88
N PHE A 92 -32.45 2.03 -10.43
CA PHE A 92 -33.57 1.59 -11.27
C PHE A 92 -34.80 2.45 -10.90
N PRO A 93 -34.94 3.65 -11.49
CA PRO A 93 -36.12 4.49 -11.26
C PRO A 93 -37.41 3.71 -11.57
N SER A 94 -38.51 4.03 -10.87
CA SER A 94 -39.83 3.38 -11.05
C SER A 94 -40.36 3.44 -12.49
N ASN A 95 -39.89 4.40 -13.28
CA ASN A 95 -40.09 4.51 -14.72
C ASN A 95 -38.85 4.01 -15.48
N PHE A 96 -38.37 2.80 -15.15
CA PHE A 96 -37.29 2.15 -15.89
C PHE A 96 -37.85 1.79 -17.26
N ASP A 97 -37.79 2.76 -18.16
CA ASP A 97 -38.33 2.61 -19.49
C ASP A 97 -37.45 1.58 -20.20
N LEU A 98 -37.95 0.35 -20.22
CA LEU A 98 -37.28 -0.78 -20.81
C LEU A 98 -36.88 -0.44 -22.24
N LEU A 99 -37.47 0.55 -22.94
CA LEU A 99 -37.32 0.83 -24.36
C LEU A 99 -36.09 1.67 -24.78
N SER A 100 -35.33 2.29 -23.86
CA SER A 100 -34.10 3.00 -24.29
C SER A 100 -33.00 1.99 -24.66
N SER A 101 -32.72 1.85 -25.96
CA SER A 101 -31.73 0.93 -26.54
C SER A 101 -30.33 1.11 -25.92
N ASN A 102 -29.96 2.33 -25.54
CA ASN A 102 -28.68 2.64 -24.89
C ASN A 102 -28.58 2.09 -23.47
N TYR A 103 -29.67 2.08 -22.70
CA TYR A 103 -29.69 1.54 -21.33
C TYR A 103 -29.85 0.01 -21.31
N ARG A 104 -30.58 -0.60 -22.27
CA ARG A 104 -30.62 -2.07 -22.43
C ARG A 104 -29.23 -2.65 -22.71
N SER A 105 -28.45 -2.02 -23.58
CA SER A 105 -27.16 -2.54 -24.07
C SER A 105 -26.09 -2.56 -22.98
N VAL A 106 -25.89 -1.44 -22.27
CA VAL A 106 -24.83 -1.32 -21.26
C VAL A 106 -25.09 -2.21 -20.04
N ASN A 107 -26.34 -2.28 -19.56
CA ASN A 107 -26.68 -3.10 -18.40
C ASN A 107 -26.74 -4.60 -18.71
N ASN A 108 -27.19 -5.03 -19.91
CA ASN A 108 -27.14 -6.44 -20.29
C ASN A 108 -25.71 -6.92 -20.55
N ASN A 109 -24.86 -6.13 -21.21
CA ASN A 109 -23.47 -6.53 -21.44
C ASN A 109 -22.70 -6.67 -20.13
N ASN A 110 -22.88 -5.72 -19.21
CA ASN A 110 -22.34 -5.82 -17.86
C ASN A 110 -22.91 -7.04 -17.11
N TRP A 111 -24.21 -7.31 -17.23
CA TRP A 111 -24.83 -8.50 -16.61
C TRP A 111 -24.27 -9.81 -17.15
N ILE A 112 -24.06 -9.93 -18.46
CA ILE A 112 -23.46 -11.13 -19.07
C ILE A 112 -22.05 -11.36 -18.52
N TYR A 113 -21.25 -10.30 -18.38
CA TYR A 113 -19.94 -10.35 -17.74
C TYR A 113 -20.05 -10.88 -16.29
N TYR A 114 -20.91 -10.27 -15.46
CA TYR A 114 -21.07 -10.70 -14.07
C TYR A 114 -21.66 -12.09 -13.93
N ARG A 115 -22.57 -12.50 -14.82
CA ARG A 115 -23.13 -13.85 -14.87
C ARG A 115 -22.06 -14.89 -15.19
N THR A 116 -21.16 -14.56 -16.11
CA THR A 116 -20.00 -15.40 -16.43
C THR A 116 -19.06 -15.49 -15.24
N ARG A 117 -18.83 -14.37 -14.54
CA ARG A 117 -18.02 -14.32 -13.32
C ARG A 117 -18.64 -15.16 -12.19
N ILE A 118 -19.96 -15.10 -11.99
CA ILE A 118 -20.68 -15.94 -11.02
C ILE A 118 -20.52 -17.41 -11.40
N LYS A 119 -20.70 -17.77 -12.67
CA LYS A 119 -20.51 -19.15 -13.13
C LYS A 119 -19.10 -19.67 -12.82
N TYR A 120 -18.07 -18.85 -13.04
CA TYR A 120 -16.70 -19.18 -12.68
C TYR A 120 -16.53 -19.40 -11.17
N ILE A 121 -17.10 -18.52 -10.34
CA ILE A 121 -17.07 -18.66 -8.87
C ILE A 121 -17.72 -19.98 -8.44
N LEU A 122 -18.87 -20.33 -9.02
CA LEU A 122 -19.57 -21.57 -8.68
C LEU A 122 -18.75 -22.81 -9.06
N GLN A 123 -18.06 -22.78 -10.21
CA GLN A 123 -17.16 -23.86 -10.64
C GLN A 123 -15.94 -23.97 -9.73
N GLU A 124 -15.29 -22.86 -9.38
CA GLU A 124 -14.09 -22.84 -8.54
C GLU A 124 -14.37 -23.41 -7.14
N PHE A 125 -15.58 -23.20 -6.61
CA PHE A 125 -15.95 -23.64 -5.26
C PHE A 125 -16.89 -24.85 -5.23
N ASN A 126 -17.17 -25.50 -6.37
CA ASN A 126 -18.09 -26.63 -6.50
C ASN A 126 -19.48 -26.35 -5.88
N LEU A 127 -20.01 -25.16 -6.13
CA LEU A 127 -21.31 -24.71 -5.61
C LEU A 127 -22.45 -25.01 -6.60
N PRO A 128 -23.67 -25.23 -6.11
CA PRO A 128 -24.82 -25.46 -6.98
C PRO A 128 -25.09 -24.27 -7.91
N ASN A 129 -25.57 -24.56 -9.12
CA ASN A 129 -25.91 -23.55 -10.14
C ASN A 129 -27.20 -22.75 -9.83
N ASN A 130 -27.81 -22.95 -8.67
CA ASN A 130 -29.03 -22.26 -8.23
C ASN A 130 -28.83 -20.74 -8.09
N PHE A 131 -27.59 -20.28 -7.89
CA PHE A 131 -27.26 -18.86 -7.83
C PHE A 131 -27.16 -18.18 -9.21
N ILE A 132 -27.21 -18.94 -10.32
CA ILE A 132 -27.16 -18.38 -11.67
C ILE A 132 -28.50 -17.73 -11.98
N GLY A 133 -28.55 -16.40 -11.88
CA GLY A 133 -29.72 -15.61 -12.25
C GLY A 133 -30.12 -15.73 -13.73
N PRO A 134 -31.30 -15.22 -14.09
CA PRO A 134 -31.84 -15.26 -15.45
C PRO A 134 -30.91 -14.58 -16.47
N LYS A 135 -31.06 -14.91 -17.75
CA LYS A 135 -30.22 -14.37 -18.84
C LYS A 135 -30.34 -12.85 -18.97
N HIS A 136 -31.48 -12.28 -18.63
CA HIS A 136 -31.76 -10.86 -18.68
C HIS A 136 -32.25 -10.35 -17.32
N ILE A 137 -31.84 -9.15 -16.95
CA ILE A 137 -32.33 -8.47 -15.75
C ILE A 137 -33.65 -7.79 -16.09
N SER A 138 -34.67 -8.00 -15.26
CA SER A 138 -35.96 -7.32 -15.32
C SER A 138 -36.34 -6.84 -13.92
N PHE A 139 -37.19 -5.82 -13.82
CA PHE A 139 -37.63 -5.30 -12.52
C PHE A 139 -38.22 -6.40 -11.61
N SER A 140 -38.96 -7.34 -12.20
CA SER A 140 -39.55 -8.50 -11.52
C SER A 140 -38.52 -9.49 -10.95
N ASN A 141 -37.32 -9.58 -11.52
CA ASN A 141 -36.32 -10.57 -11.11
C ASN A 141 -35.16 -9.99 -10.28
N ILE A 142 -35.02 -8.66 -10.22
CA ILE A 142 -33.93 -7.99 -9.49
C ILE A 142 -33.90 -8.39 -8.01
N SER A 143 -35.06 -8.49 -7.35
CA SER A 143 -35.13 -8.85 -5.93
C SER A 143 -34.56 -10.26 -5.68
N ILE A 144 -34.93 -11.23 -6.53
CA ILE A 144 -34.48 -12.61 -6.46
C ILE A 144 -32.97 -12.69 -6.74
N ILE A 145 -32.49 -12.00 -7.78
CA ILE A 145 -31.07 -11.95 -8.12
C ILE A 145 -30.24 -11.39 -6.96
N ARG A 146 -30.72 -10.32 -6.30
CA ARG A 146 -30.05 -9.72 -5.14
C ARG A 146 -29.99 -10.69 -3.97
N SER A 147 -31.09 -11.40 -3.68
CA SER A 147 -31.12 -12.43 -2.63
C SER A 147 -30.08 -13.52 -2.90
N ASN A 148 -30.03 -14.05 -4.13
CA ASN A 148 -29.07 -15.07 -4.53
C ASN A 148 -27.62 -14.59 -4.40
N ILE A 149 -27.33 -13.33 -4.77
CA ILE A 149 -26.00 -12.73 -4.61
C ILE A 149 -25.64 -12.56 -3.13
N ASP A 150 -26.60 -12.16 -2.30
CA ASP A 150 -26.39 -12.00 -0.86
C ASP A 150 -26.14 -13.35 -0.17
N GLU A 151 -26.83 -14.42 -0.58
CA GLU A 151 -26.58 -15.78 -0.11
C GLU A 151 -25.21 -16.31 -0.56
N LEU A 152 -24.88 -16.17 -1.85
CA LEU A 152 -23.57 -16.56 -2.38
C LEU A 152 -22.45 -15.81 -1.65
N ARG A 153 -22.63 -14.51 -1.41
CA ARG A 153 -21.67 -13.69 -0.66
C ARG A 153 -21.52 -14.19 0.79
N LYS A 154 -22.61 -14.50 1.50
CA LYS A 154 -22.56 -15.06 2.85
C LYS A 154 -21.77 -16.38 2.89
N LEU A 155 -22.00 -17.25 1.91
CA LEU A 155 -21.28 -18.51 1.79
C LEU A 155 -19.78 -18.28 1.55
N LEU A 156 -19.42 -17.39 0.63
CA LEU A 156 -18.01 -17.06 0.39
C LEU A 156 -17.34 -16.40 1.59
N LEU A 157 -18.05 -15.57 2.35
CA LEU A 157 -17.54 -14.99 3.60
C LEU A 157 -17.27 -16.06 4.66
N ALA A 158 -18.22 -16.98 4.88
CA ALA A 158 -18.01 -18.08 5.82
C ALA A 158 -16.80 -18.96 5.43
N LYS A 159 -16.63 -19.22 4.13
CA LYS A 159 -15.47 -19.96 3.61
C LYS A 159 -14.17 -19.18 3.78
N TYR A 160 -14.19 -17.87 3.51
CA TYR A 160 -13.05 -16.98 3.72
C TYR A 160 -12.62 -16.97 5.18
N ASP A 161 -13.56 -16.79 6.12
CA ASP A 161 -13.29 -16.76 7.55
C ASP A 161 -12.70 -18.08 8.03
N SER A 162 -13.23 -19.21 7.56
CA SER A 162 -12.70 -20.54 7.89
C SER A 162 -11.27 -20.73 7.40
N LEU A 163 -10.98 -20.35 6.15
CA LEU A 163 -9.64 -20.49 5.57
C LEU A 163 -8.64 -19.53 6.23
N TYR A 164 -9.08 -18.31 6.53
CA TYR A 164 -8.25 -17.32 7.20
C TYR A 164 -7.86 -17.78 8.60
N LYS A 165 -8.81 -18.30 9.39
CA LYS A 165 -8.54 -18.87 10.71
C LYS A 165 -7.53 -20.03 10.64
N SER A 166 -7.74 -20.98 9.72
CA SER A 166 -6.81 -22.09 9.53
C SER A 166 -5.39 -21.61 9.17
N TYR A 167 -5.30 -20.62 8.28
CA TYR A 167 -4.01 -20.03 7.89
C TYR A 167 -3.34 -19.29 9.05
N ASP A 168 -4.11 -18.55 9.85
CA ASP A 168 -3.60 -17.83 11.01
C ASP A 168 -3.13 -18.81 12.10
N ASP A 169 -3.88 -19.88 12.36
CA ASP A 169 -3.48 -20.95 13.27
C ASP A 169 -2.15 -21.61 12.85
N GLU A 170 -1.97 -21.89 11.55
CA GLU A 170 -0.71 -22.40 11.01
C GLU A 170 0.45 -21.41 11.18
N ARG A 171 0.20 -20.11 10.95
CA ARG A 171 1.19 -19.06 11.20
C ARG A 171 1.59 -19.03 12.67
N ILE A 172 0.62 -19.01 13.58
CA ILE A 172 0.87 -18.99 15.02
C ILE A 172 1.74 -20.19 15.41
N LYS A 173 1.37 -21.40 14.98
CA LYS A 173 2.15 -22.62 15.22
C LYS A 173 3.59 -22.50 14.71
N LYS A 174 3.76 -21.99 13.48
CA LYS A 174 5.09 -21.78 12.89
C LYS A 174 5.94 -20.78 13.69
N PHE A 175 5.36 -19.66 14.13
CA PHE A 175 6.08 -18.68 14.94
C PHE A 175 6.40 -19.18 16.35
N VAL A 176 5.53 -20.00 16.94
CA VAL A 176 5.79 -20.67 18.23
C VAL A 176 6.94 -21.65 18.06
N GLN A 177 6.91 -22.49 17.02
CA GLN A 177 7.99 -23.43 16.74
C GLN A 177 9.33 -22.71 16.52
N ALA A 178 9.35 -21.66 15.69
CA ALA A 178 10.56 -20.87 15.46
C ALA A 178 11.09 -20.24 16.76
N ARG A 179 10.22 -19.82 17.69
CA ARG A 179 10.64 -19.34 19.02
C ARG A 179 11.24 -20.46 19.87
N CYS A 180 10.68 -21.67 19.84
CA CYS A 180 11.24 -22.83 20.55
C CYS A 180 12.61 -23.25 19.99
N GLU A 181 12.79 -23.19 18.67
CA GLU A 181 14.08 -23.42 18.01
C GLU A 181 15.10 -22.34 18.41
N ASN A 182 14.70 -21.06 18.31
CA ASN A 182 15.54 -19.93 18.74
C ASN A 182 15.88 -19.99 20.24
N PHE A 183 15.00 -20.52 21.09
CA PHE A 183 15.33 -20.69 22.51
C PHE A 183 16.53 -21.63 22.72
N LYS A 184 16.67 -22.66 21.88
CA LYS A 184 17.80 -23.60 21.92
C LYS A 184 19.04 -23.02 21.24
N ASP A 185 18.88 -22.44 20.06
CA ASP A 185 20.01 -22.11 19.17
C ASP A 185 20.44 -20.63 19.24
N ASN A 186 19.50 -19.71 19.53
CA ASN A 186 19.75 -18.27 19.51
C ASN A 186 18.74 -17.46 20.37
N GLN A 187 19.00 -17.40 21.68
CA GLN A 187 18.12 -16.75 22.65
C GLN A 187 17.90 -15.27 22.35
N ARG A 188 18.86 -14.58 21.72
CA ARG A 188 18.72 -13.18 21.31
C ARG A 188 17.59 -13.00 20.29
N LEU A 189 17.49 -13.88 19.29
CA LEU A 189 16.40 -13.82 18.32
C LEU A 189 15.03 -14.13 18.94
N MET A 190 15.00 -15.02 19.93
CA MET A 190 13.80 -15.29 20.70
C MET A 190 13.35 -14.04 21.49
N LEU A 191 14.27 -13.38 22.19
CA LEU A 191 13.99 -12.14 22.93
C LEU A 191 13.59 -10.99 22.00
N ASP A 192 14.30 -10.80 20.87
CA ASP A 192 13.95 -9.82 19.84
C ASP A 192 12.49 -10.02 19.37
N SER A 193 12.07 -11.28 19.19
CA SER A 193 10.69 -11.64 18.80
C SER A 193 9.66 -11.44 19.91
N LEU A 194 9.99 -11.71 21.18
CA LEU A 194 9.06 -11.57 22.32
C LEU A 194 8.81 -10.11 22.67
N LEU A 195 9.86 -9.28 22.60
CA LEU A 195 9.80 -7.87 22.94
C LEU A 195 9.32 -7.00 21.77
N ASP A 196 8.98 -7.60 20.63
CA ASP A 196 8.73 -6.92 19.35
C ASP A 196 9.80 -5.85 19.07
N CYS A 197 11.05 -6.21 19.33
CA CYS A 197 12.16 -5.26 19.33
C CYS A 197 12.53 -4.93 17.89
N LYS A 198 11.93 -3.85 17.36
CA LYS A 198 12.26 -3.34 16.03
C LYS A 198 13.71 -2.85 16.03
N LYS A 199 14.53 -3.43 15.15
CA LYS A 199 15.88 -2.93 14.89
C LYS A 199 15.78 -1.61 14.15
N CYS A 200 15.77 -0.52 14.90
CA CYS A 200 15.85 0.83 14.35
C CYS A 200 17.32 1.13 14.04
N SER A 201 17.67 1.21 12.75
CA SER A 201 18.95 1.75 12.32
C SER A 201 18.74 3.17 11.81
N ILE A 202 19.48 4.12 12.37
CA ILE A 202 19.55 5.48 11.82
C ILE A 202 20.81 5.54 10.96
N VAL A 203 20.64 5.83 9.67
CA VAL A 203 21.76 6.11 8.75
C VAL A 203 21.87 7.62 8.62
N ILE A 204 23.00 8.18 9.05
CA ILE A 204 23.27 9.62 9.01
C ILE A 204 24.32 9.86 7.94
N ASP A 205 23.89 10.36 6.77
CA ASP A 205 24.79 10.66 5.65
C ASP A 205 25.30 12.10 5.67
N ARG A 206 24.61 12.97 6.40
CA ARG A 206 24.83 14.42 6.42
C ARG A 206 24.54 14.97 7.81
N LEU A 207 25.44 15.82 8.30
CA LEU A 207 25.30 16.43 9.62
C LEU A 207 25.52 17.95 9.52
N ILE A 208 24.61 18.74 10.07
CA ILE A 208 24.75 20.19 10.15
C ILE A 208 25.20 20.55 11.55
N ILE A 209 26.38 21.15 11.67
CA ILE A 209 26.89 21.70 12.94
C ILE A 209 26.74 23.20 12.89
N LYS A 210 26.26 23.79 13.98
CA LYS A 210 26.32 25.24 14.20
C LYS A 210 27.56 25.54 15.03
N ASP A 211 28.50 26.26 14.43
CA ASP A 211 29.66 26.80 15.13
C ASP A 211 29.64 28.33 14.97
N ASN A 212 29.55 29.06 16.08
CA ASN A 212 29.59 30.52 16.15
C ASN A 212 28.81 31.24 15.01
N ASN A 213 27.49 30.98 14.92
CA ASN A 213 26.57 31.51 13.90
C ASN A 213 26.78 31.08 12.44
N THR A 214 27.80 30.27 12.15
CA THR A 214 27.96 29.64 10.84
C THR A 214 27.49 28.18 10.89
N SER A 215 26.69 27.78 9.91
CA SER A 215 26.25 26.38 9.77
C SER A 215 27.18 25.67 8.79
N ARG A 216 27.89 24.64 9.26
CA ARG A 216 28.75 23.80 8.40
C ARG A 216 28.06 22.46 8.14
N LEU A 217 27.98 22.09 6.87
CA LEU A 217 27.51 20.77 6.44
C LEU A 217 28.70 19.80 6.36
N ILE A 218 28.60 18.70 7.08
CA ILE A 218 29.57 17.61 7.07
C ILE A 218 28.98 16.45 6.28
N THR A 219 29.75 15.98 5.30
CA THR A 219 29.43 14.85 4.42
C THR A 219 30.44 13.71 4.54
N THR A 220 31.56 13.93 5.24
CA THR A 220 32.65 12.95 5.38
C THR A 220 32.28 11.88 6.41
N PRO A 221 32.29 10.57 6.07
CA PRO A 221 31.82 9.51 6.98
C PRO A 221 32.56 9.41 8.32
N LYS A 222 33.89 9.60 8.32
CA LYS A 222 34.70 9.59 9.57
C LYS A 222 34.29 10.71 10.52
N GLU A 223 34.17 11.91 9.97
CA GLU A 223 33.85 13.12 10.72
C GLU A 223 32.41 13.11 11.24
N ILE A 224 31.46 12.59 10.45
CA ILE A 224 30.09 12.34 10.91
C ILE A 224 30.11 11.37 12.10
N LYS A 225 30.85 10.25 12.01
CA LYS A 225 30.90 9.26 13.09
C LYS A 225 31.44 9.84 14.39
N GLU A 226 32.51 10.62 14.32
CA GLU A 226 33.09 11.30 15.49
C GLU A 226 32.08 12.26 16.13
N LYS A 227 31.44 13.12 15.33
CA LYS A 227 30.49 14.12 15.83
C LYS A 227 29.19 13.54 16.34
N VAL A 228 28.69 12.47 15.72
CA VAL A 228 27.53 11.72 16.21
C VAL A 228 27.86 11.04 17.54
N ASN A 229 29.03 10.42 17.66
CA ASN A 229 29.45 9.78 18.91
C ASN A 229 29.60 10.82 20.03
N GLU A 230 30.24 11.96 19.77
CA GLU A 230 30.36 13.08 20.70
C GLU A 230 28.97 13.57 21.17
N HIS A 231 28.02 13.72 20.24
CA HIS A 231 26.66 14.15 20.57
C HIS A 231 25.92 13.16 21.49
N PHE A 232 25.96 11.85 21.19
CA PHE A 232 25.24 10.86 21.98
C PHE A 232 25.88 10.56 23.33
N GLN A 233 27.21 10.64 23.46
CA GLN A 233 27.90 10.51 24.74
C GLN A 233 27.60 11.69 25.67
N ASN A 234 27.50 12.90 25.12
CA ASN A 234 27.23 14.12 25.87
C ASN A 234 25.73 14.48 25.93
N CYS A 235 24.86 13.61 25.42
CA CYS A 235 23.41 13.84 25.45
C CYS A 235 22.91 13.68 26.89
N PRO A 236 22.24 14.69 27.49
CA PRO A 236 21.87 14.69 28.90
C PRO A 236 20.80 13.65 29.30
N SER A 237 20.44 12.71 28.42
CA SER A 237 19.43 11.67 28.65
C SER A 237 19.99 10.24 28.77
N SER A 238 21.29 10.02 28.58
CA SER A 238 21.90 8.68 28.64
C SER A 238 23.19 8.67 29.43
N VAL A 239 23.09 8.84 30.75
CA VAL A 239 24.23 8.59 31.64
C VAL A 239 24.39 7.07 31.73
N SER A 240 25.43 6.54 31.09
CA SER A 240 25.89 5.16 31.25
C SER A 240 26.67 5.06 32.57
N GLY A 241 25.98 5.22 33.69
CA GLY A 241 26.54 4.93 35.02
C GLY A 241 26.23 3.49 35.42
N ASP A 242 27.03 2.93 36.33
CA ASP A 242 26.64 1.71 37.05
C ASP A 242 25.27 1.97 37.70
N LYS A 243 24.28 1.20 37.27
CA LYS A 243 22.94 1.25 37.85
C LYS A 243 22.87 0.17 38.90
N ASP A 244 22.60 0.57 40.14
CA ASP A 244 22.30 -0.39 41.19
C ASP A 244 21.10 -1.25 40.76
N ILE A 245 21.27 -2.56 40.84
CA ILE A 245 20.20 -3.51 40.58
C ILE A 245 19.10 -3.21 41.62
N PRO A 246 17.85 -2.96 41.21
CA PRO A 246 16.79 -2.70 42.18
C PRO A 246 16.66 -3.88 43.16
N PRO A 247 16.33 -3.63 44.44
CA PRO A 247 16.37 -4.67 45.49
C PRO A 247 15.54 -5.91 45.18
N GLU A 248 14.45 -5.71 44.44
CA GLU A 248 13.52 -6.75 43.97
C GLU A 248 14.14 -7.72 42.93
N TRP A 249 15.23 -7.32 42.25
CA TRP A 249 15.95 -8.15 41.27
C TRP A 249 17.27 -8.72 41.82
N ALA A 250 17.70 -8.30 43.01
CA ALA A 250 18.97 -8.69 43.60
C ALA A 250 19.08 -10.20 43.92
N SER A 251 17.96 -10.91 44.07
CA SER A 251 17.95 -12.35 44.32
C SER A 251 18.12 -13.21 43.06
N PHE A 252 18.05 -12.60 41.87
CA PHE A 252 18.08 -13.30 40.58
C PHE A 252 19.42 -13.19 39.84
N TYR A 253 20.37 -12.45 40.39
CA TYR A 253 21.73 -12.22 39.90
C TYR A 253 22.75 -12.52 41.00
#